data_AF-A0A410JZ15-F1
#
_entry.id   AF-A0A410JZ15-F1
#
_cell.length_a   1.000
_cell.length_b   1.000
_cell.length_c   1.000
_cell.angle_alpha   90.00
_cell.angle_beta   90.00
_cell.angle_gamma   90.00
#
_symmetry.space_group_name_H-M   'P 1'
#
loop_
_entity.id
_entity.type
_entity.pdbx_description
1 polymer ?
#
loop_
_entity_poly.entity_id
_entity_poly.type
_entity_poly.pdbx_seq_one_letter_code
_entity_poly.pdbx_strand_id
1 'polypeptide(L)'
;MIKYLILSLISVTVLSCGGNGSGVTGEPEQSSELILGHANHVSNILFAHGYHDSNIAWDTYVDYIHDSYPDWKTYRTSVTYNESIEQRGGELAHYIASLDNVSDDSLIAVGHSMGGLDLRYVVTMGNSRQAFPDDEFYMAARKIHKVYTIASPHGGDMFGGLGGSYSPLDNGAISLGIEQMQQFNITHPYSSMSVDGRKISLLAFRFHCGDTRLSDGGGALEPSSDTDSDGTVAVQRQILFGAPFTQSVFHGRHTENFPNMCSTDIMETEHKLDILDGILTNKQYYTDVKDIVFYDGNNCTGEEKGAFSSRHKNGSVKCSSAGICENDSAKSVKLYAGLQADTAIALYDNADHHHLDDWTRIHVGEELEQDYCINTLEPENALLVEEFGNGITMTYHEMNGLDGKVSGLNVGTSSEQYDPYNIVFYDDYNCEGGIAGGFRSSESITRDCTDSPECRNDAAKSVLIYKGAKDTHVYVYNDPDGDTDQQWGRLVIGDTVTDNICINDLETSHNPDSETLGYEWHDNSGFCVINCGIAGNVSRIRVVPQ
;
A
#
# COMPACT_ATOMS: atom_id res chain seq x y z
N MET A 1 4.97 -46.93 29.27
CA MET A 1 4.16 -48.15 29.10
C MET A 1 3.26 -47.90 27.89
N ILE A 2 3.51 -48.60 26.77
CA ILE A 2 2.73 -48.67 25.50
C ILE A 2 2.78 -47.39 24.62
N LYS A 3 3.72 -47.32 23.65
CA LYS A 3 3.62 -47.60 22.17
C LYS A 3 2.76 -46.54 21.43
N TYR A 4 3.29 -45.84 20.42
CA TYR A 4 3.53 -46.39 19.09
C TYR A 4 4.77 -45.83 18.36
N LEU A 5 5.38 -46.74 17.61
CA LEU A 5 6.47 -46.61 16.66
C LEU A 5 5.88 -47.10 15.33
N ILE A 6 5.88 -46.28 14.27
CA ILE A 6 5.67 -46.76 12.89
C ILE A 6 6.68 -46.04 11.98
N LEU A 7 7.52 -46.88 11.38
CA LEU A 7 8.49 -46.63 10.33
C LEU A 7 7.91 -47.28 9.06
N SER A 8 7.83 -46.54 7.96
CA SER A 8 7.69 -47.06 6.59
C SER A 8 8.24 -45.99 5.64
N LEU A 9 9.47 -46.06 5.13
CA LEU A 9 9.96 -46.91 4.03
C LEU A 9 8.96 -46.98 2.86
N ILE A 10 9.09 -46.03 1.93
CA ILE A 10 8.73 -46.22 0.52
C ILE A 10 10.01 -46.02 -0.29
N SER A 11 10.47 -47.12 -0.88
CA SER A 11 11.51 -47.17 -1.89
C SER A 11 10.81 -47.14 -3.25
N VAL A 12 11.07 -46.13 -4.08
CA VAL A 12 10.63 -46.14 -5.49
C VAL A 12 11.84 -46.49 -6.34
N THR A 13 11.80 -47.72 -6.88
CA THR A 13 12.68 -48.17 -7.96
C THR A 13 11.98 -47.84 -9.27
N VAL A 14 12.55 -46.97 -10.10
CA VAL A 14 12.07 -46.77 -11.47
C VAL A 14 12.86 -47.68 -12.39
N LEU A 15 12.17 -48.69 -12.93
CA LEU A 15 12.65 -49.53 -14.02
C LEU A 15 12.52 -48.77 -15.35
N SER A 16 13.62 -48.75 -16.09
CA SER A 16 13.71 -48.43 -17.51
C SER A 16 12.90 -49.43 -18.36
N CYS A 17 12.15 -48.91 -19.33
CA CYS A 17 11.91 -49.52 -20.64
C CYS A 17 11.55 -48.43 -21.65
N GLY A 18 12.27 -48.40 -22.77
CA GLY A 18 12.07 -47.45 -23.86
C GLY A 18 10.86 -47.75 -24.75
N GLY A 19 10.45 -46.74 -25.52
CA GLY A 19 9.44 -46.84 -26.57
C GLY A 19 9.29 -45.52 -27.32
N ASN A 20 9.49 -45.58 -28.63
CA ASN A 20 9.56 -44.48 -29.61
C ASN A 20 8.35 -43.51 -29.64
N GLY A 21 8.67 -42.23 -29.79
CA GLY A 21 8.27 -41.44 -30.96
C GLY A 21 6.86 -40.82 -30.99
N SER A 22 6.77 -39.53 -30.66
CA SER A 22 5.91 -38.56 -31.36
C SER A 22 6.17 -37.16 -30.78
N GLY A 23 6.50 -36.21 -31.66
CA GLY A 23 6.79 -34.82 -31.28
C GLY A 23 5.58 -34.13 -30.68
N VAL A 24 5.80 -33.49 -29.54
CA VAL A 24 4.92 -32.49 -28.93
C VAL A 24 5.82 -31.38 -28.38
N THR A 25 5.42 -30.15 -28.67
CA THR A 25 6.05 -28.88 -28.31
C THR A 25 6.34 -28.80 -26.82
N GLY A 26 7.62 -28.76 -26.46
CA GLY A 26 8.06 -28.52 -25.09
C GLY A 26 7.84 -27.06 -24.73
N GLU A 27 6.92 -26.82 -23.78
CA GLU A 27 6.99 -25.64 -22.93
C GLU A 27 8.27 -25.73 -22.08
N PRO A 28 8.98 -24.62 -21.86
CA PRO A 28 10.11 -24.62 -20.95
C PRO A 28 9.57 -24.79 -19.52
N GLU A 29 9.75 -25.98 -18.95
CA GLU A 29 9.82 -26.11 -17.48
C GLU A 29 10.95 -25.18 -17.02
N GLN A 30 10.57 -23.99 -16.54
CA GLN A 30 11.43 -23.18 -15.70
C GLN A 30 11.65 -23.96 -14.41
N SER A 31 12.68 -24.80 -14.40
CA SER A 31 13.29 -25.28 -13.17
C SER A 31 13.86 -24.07 -12.44
N SER A 32 13.06 -23.49 -11.54
CA SER A 32 13.53 -22.59 -10.51
C SER A 32 14.36 -23.38 -9.49
N GLU A 33 15.49 -23.95 -9.92
CA GLU A 33 16.63 -24.11 -9.03
C GLU A 33 17.16 -22.69 -8.78
N LEU A 34 16.46 -21.98 -7.90
CA LEU A 34 17.00 -20.84 -7.21
C LEU A 34 18.35 -21.29 -6.66
N ILE A 35 19.39 -20.54 -7.02
CA ILE A 35 20.71 -20.62 -6.40
C ILE A 35 20.49 -20.30 -4.91
N LEU A 36 20.15 -21.31 -4.12
CA LEU A 36 20.28 -21.32 -2.66
C LEU A 36 21.78 -21.38 -2.38
N GLY A 37 22.47 -20.27 -2.68
CA GLY A 37 23.75 -19.97 -2.06
C GLY A 37 23.56 -20.17 -0.58
N HIS A 38 24.44 -20.96 0.05
CA HIS A 38 24.34 -21.39 1.44
C HIS A 38 23.80 -20.25 2.31
N ALA A 39 22.50 -20.29 2.63
CA ALA A 39 21.95 -19.41 3.64
C ALA A 39 22.74 -19.74 4.90
N ASN A 40 23.58 -18.80 5.35
CA ASN A 40 24.30 -18.97 6.59
C ASN A 40 23.29 -19.40 7.64
N HIS A 41 23.51 -20.55 8.27
CA HIS A 41 22.59 -21.08 9.25
C HIS A 41 22.53 -20.10 10.42
N VAL A 42 21.48 -19.29 10.49
CA VAL A 42 21.28 -18.31 11.55
C VAL A 42 20.77 -19.05 12.78
N SER A 43 21.56 -19.08 13.85
CA SER A 43 21.21 -19.74 15.11
C SER A 43 21.46 -18.86 16.34
N ASN A 44 21.51 -17.54 16.15
CA ASN A 44 21.55 -16.58 17.25
C ASN A 44 20.24 -15.79 17.25
N ILE A 45 19.61 -15.66 18.41
CA ILE A 45 18.40 -14.86 18.59
C ILE A 45 18.54 -13.94 19.79
N LEU A 46 18.18 -12.67 19.60
CA LEU A 46 18.18 -11.66 20.64
C LEU A 46 16.76 -11.15 20.90
N PHE A 47 16.43 -10.97 22.17
CA PHE A 47 15.16 -10.42 22.62
C PHE A 47 15.34 -9.04 23.27
N ALA A 48 14.63 -8.04 22.75
CA ALA A 48 14.55 -6.68 23.28
C ALA A 48 13.17 -6.45 23.91
N HIS A 49 13.14 -6.18 25.22
CA HIS A 49 11.91 -5.98 25.98
C HIS A 49 11.26 -4.61 25.72
N GLY A 50 10.00 -4.49 26.13
CA GLY A 50 9.21 -3.27 25.99
C GLY A 50 9.49 -2.20 27.04
N TYR A 51 8.61 -1.20 27.06
CA TYR A 51 8.57 -0.12 28.03
C TYR A 51 8.06 -0.63 29.40
N HIS A 52 8.67 -0.16 30.50
CA HIS A 52 8.47 -0.66 31.88
C HIS A 52 8.65 -2.18 32.07
N ASP A 53 9.52 -2.80 31.27
CA ASP A 53 9.81 -4.23 31.34
C ASP A 53 11.32 -4.52 31.48
N SER A 54 11.71 -5.79 31.44
CA SER A 54 13.10 -6.27 31.56
C SER A 54 13.34 -7.55 30.76
N ASN A 55 14.57 -8.07 30.78
CA ASN A 55 14.91 -9.35 30.18
C ASN A 55 14.07 -10.55 30.67
N ILE A 56 13.49 -10.49 31.88
CA ILE A 56 12.73 -11.59 32.49
C ILE A 56 11.44 -11.90 31.70
N ALA A 57 10.88 -10.94 30.96
CA ALA A 57 9.70 -11.15 30.14
C ALA A 57 9.87 -12.23 29.06
N TRP A 58 11.10 -12.61 28.76
CA TRP A 58 11.45 -13.58 27.73
C TRP A 58 11.79 -14.97 28.25
N ASP A 59 11.72 -15.21 29.57
CA ASP A 59 12.14 -16.48 30.19
C ASP A 59 11.44 -17.68 29.56
N THR A 60 10.12 -17.62 29.36
CA THR A 60 9.36 -18.70 28.73
C THR A 60 9.77 -18.95 27.27
N TYR A 61 10.12 -17.91 26.51
CA TYR A 61 10.58 -18.05 25.12
C TYR A 61 11.97 -18.71 25.07
N VAL A 62 12.86 -18.30 25.98
CA VAL A 62 14.20 -18.84 26.09
C VAL A 62 14.19 -20.30 26.53
N ASP A 63 13.36 -20.65 27.50
CA ASP A 63 13.19 -22.05 27.93
C ASP A 63 12.71 -22.93 26.77
N TYR A 64 11.70 -22.47 26.01
CA TYR A 64 11.24 -23.19 24.81
C TYR A 64 12.34 -23.39 23.77
N ILE A 65 13.15 -22.35 23.51
CA ILE A 65 14.27 -22.44 22.55
C ILE A 65 15.31 -23.46 23.05
N HIS A 66 15.70 -23.41 24.32
CA HIS A 66 16.69 -24.36 24.84
C HIS A 66 16.19 -25.81 24.78
N ASP A 67 14.89 -26.03 25.02
CA ASP A 67 14.29 -27.36 25.01
C ASP A 67 14.08 -27.90 23.58
N SER A 68 13.64 -27.05 22.64
CA SER A 68 13.22 -27.47 21.29
C SER A 68 14.30 -27.25 20.22
N TYR A 69 15.23 -26.33 20.46
CA TYR A 69 16.22 -25.83 19.51
C TYR A 69 17.60 -25.69 20.18
N PRO A 70 18.21 -26.78 20.68
CA PRO A 70 19.40 -26.72 21.57
C PRO A 70 20.66 -26.10 20.94
N ASP A 71 20.73 -26.01 19.60
CA ASP A 71 21.83 -25.38 18.88
C ASP A 71 21.70 -23.85 18.77
N TRP A 72 20.57 -23.29 19.20
CA TRP A 72 20.33 -21.84 19.20
C TRP A 72 20.93 -21.17 20.42
N LYS A 73 21.58 -20.03 20.21
CA LYS A 73 22.05 -19.14 21.27
C LYS A 73 21.06 -18.02 21.47
N THR A 74 20.56 -17.89 22.69
CA THR A 74 19.62 -16.83 23.07
C THR A 74 20.33 -15.70 23.81
N TYR A 75 20.00 -14.47 23.46
CA TYR A 75 20.45 -13.25 24.14
C TYR A 75 19.23 -12.49 24.63
N ARG A 76 19.22 -12.09 25.90
CA ARG A 76 18.15 -11.25 26.47
C ARG A 76 18.77 -9.95 26.93
N THR A 77 18.21 -8.82 26.52
CA THR A 77 18.73 -7.51 26.88
C THR A 77 17.95 -6.90 28.03
N SER A 78 18.61 -6.05 28.81
CA SER A 78 17.95 -5.19 29.80
C SER A 78 18.47 -3.77 29.57
N VAL A 79 17.72 -3.00 28.81
CA VAL A 79 17.94 -1.56 28.63
C VAL A 79 17.14 -0.80 29.70
N THR A 80 17.42 0.48 29.87
CA THR A 80 16.67 1.36 30.77
C THR A 80 15.17 1.32 30.44
N TYR A 81 14.33 1.06 31.44
CA TYR A 81 12.94 0.67 31.21
C TYR A 81 12.00 1.83 30.84
N ASN A 82 12.39 3.08 31.09
CA ASN A 82 11.54 4.27 30.92
C ASN A 82 12.20 5.45 30.18
N GLU A 83 13.34 5.23 29.52
CA GLU A 83 14.03 6.26 28.75
C GLU A 83 13.55 6.30 27.29
N SER A 84 13.98 7.31 26.53
CA SER A 84 13.61 7.49 25.12
C SER A 84 14.10 6.33 24.23
N ILE A 85 13.50 6.21 23.04
CA ILE A 85 13.90 5.20 22.03
C ILE A 85 15.39 5.34 21.68
N GLU A 86 15.90 6.57 21.60
CA GLU A 86 17.30 6.84 21.26
C GLU A 86 18.27 6.35 22.33
N GLN A 87 17.96 6.60 23.60
CA GLN A 87 18.81 6.18 24.71
C GLN A 87 18.80 4.65 24.85
N ARG A 88 17.60 4.05 24.85
CA ARG A 88 17.43 2.60 24.90
C ARG A 88 18.07 1.91 23.70
N GLY A 89 17.90 2.46 22.50
CA GLY A 89 18.53 1.99 21.28
C GLY A 89 20.05 2.09 21.33
N GLY A 90 20.62 3.12 21.95
CA GLY A 90 22.06 3.23 22.20
C GLY A 90 22.60 2.15 23.13
N GLU A 91 21.92 1.91 24.26
CA GLU A 91 22.27 0.82 25.18
C GLU A 91 22.16 -0.56 24.49
N LEU A 92 21.13 -0.74 23.67
CA LEU A 92 20.92 -1.96 22.89
C LEU A 92 22.02 -2.15 21.83
N ALA A 93 22.39 -1.10 21.10
CA ALA A 93 23.50 -1.13 20.14
C ALA A 93 24.81 -1.52 20.81
N HIS A 94 25.15 -0.89 21.95
CA HIS A 94 26.34 -1.22 22.73
C HIS A 94 26.36 -2.70 23.11
N TYR A 95 25.24 -3.23 23.62
CA TYR A 95 25.12 -4.64 23.97
C TYR A 95 25.35 -5.55 22.77
N ILE A 96 24.68 -5.32 21.63
CA ILE A 96 24.81 -6.14 20.43
C ILE A 96 26.24 -6.07 19.87
N ALA A 97 26.84 -4.89 19.83
CA ALA A 97 28.22 -4.68 19.38
C ALA A 97 29.21 -5.49 20.22
N SER A 98 28.98 -5.60 21.54
CA SER A 98 29.84 -6.38 22.46
C SER A 98 29.75 -7.91 22.32
N LEU A 99 28.82 -8.44 21.50
CA LEU A 99 28.66 -9.89 21.31
C LEU A 99 29.76 -10.47 20.40
N ASP A 100 30.96 -10.73 20.93
CA ASP A 100 32.13 -11.21 20.15
C ASP A 100 31.91 -12.54 19.41
N ASN A 101 30.96 -13.36 19.87
CA ASN A 101 30.66 -14.67 19.31
C ASN A 101 29.53 -14.67 18.26
N VAL A 102 29.04 -13.49 17.87
CA VAL A 102 28.01 -13.30 16.86
C VAL A 102 28.65 -12.65 15.65
N SER A 103 28.70 -13.37 14.53
CA SER A 103 29.22 -12.85 13.27
C SER A 103 28.24 -11.89 12.61
N ASP A 104 28.71 -11.16 11.61
CA ASP A 104 27.84 -10.36 10.75
C ASP A 104 26.73 -11.23 10.13
N ASP A 105 25.58 -10.62 9.89
CA ASP A 105 24.42 -11.22 9.23
C ASP A 105 24.00 -12.58 9.83
N SER A 106 24.09 -12.72 11.16
CA SER A 106 23.86 -14.00 11.85
C SER A 106 22.99 -13.90 13.11
N LEU A 107 22.38 -12.74 13.35
CA LEU A 107 21.51 -12.48 14.51
C LEU A 107 20.08 -12.18 14.08
N ILE A 108 19.12 -12.99 14.53
CA ILE A 108 17.71 -12.61 14.52
C ILE A 108 17.44 -11.75 15.75
N ALA A 109 16.85 -10.58 15.56
CA ALA A 109 16.47 -9.71 16.67
C ALA A 109 14.94 -9.61 16.76
N VAL A 110 14.39 -9.86 17.94
CA VAL A 110 12.96 -9.82 18.23
C VAL A 110 12.71 -8.75 19.28
N GLY A 111 11.88 -7.77 18.95
CA GLY A 111 11.50 -6.71 19.87
C GLY A 111 10.01 -6.76 20.19
N HIS A 112 9.66 -6.63 21.46
CA HIS A 112 8.27 -6.49 21.90
C HIS A 112 7.97 -5.03 22.25
N SER A 113 6.80 -4.53 21.86
CA SER A 113 6.37 -3.17 22.22
C SER A 113 7.45 -2.14 21.82
N MET A 114 7.89 -1.27 22.74
CA MET A 114 8.98 -0.32 22.52
C MET A 114 10.32 -0.98 22.12
N GLY A 115 10.59 -2.23 22.52
CA GLY A 115 11.80 -2.95 22.13
C GLY A 115 11.93 -3.19 20.62
N GLY A 116 10.80 -3.24 19.90
CA GLY A 116 10.82 -3.28 18.43
C GLY A 116 11.24 -1.95 17.80
N LEU A 117 10.90 -0.82 18.44
CA LEU A 117 11.32 0.52 18.03
C LEU A 117 12.80 0.75 18.33
N ASP A 118 13.28 0.26 19.48
CA ASP A 118 14.70 0.28 19.84
C ASP A 118 15.55 -0.42 18.76
N LEU A 119 15.13 -1.62 18.31
CA LEU A 119 15.80 -2.34 17.23
C LEU A 119 15.76 -1.59 15.89
N ARG A 120 14.63 -0.94 15.58
CA ARG A 120 14.51 -0.11 14.38
C ARG A 120 15.48 1.07 14.43
N TYR A 121 15.59 1.73 15.58
CA TYR A 121 16.57 2.78 15.80
C TYR A 121 18.00 2.27 15.61
N VAL A 122 18.34 1.11 16.20
CA VAL A 122 19.67 0.51 16.06
C VAL A 122 20.07 0.34 14.60
N VAL A 123 19.18 -0.26 13.80
CA VAL A 123 19.46 -0.56 12.39
C VAL A 123 19.56 0.72 11.55
N THR A 124 18.61 1.65 11.70
CA THR A 124 18.60 2.89 10.91
C THR A 124 19.78 3.80 11.25
N MET A 125 20.17 3.87 12.53
CA MET A 125 21.38 4.58 12.94
C MET A 125 22.64 3.90 12.40
N GLY A 126 22.70 2.56 12.42
CA GLY A 126 23.81 1.80 11.83
C GLY A 126 24.01 2.12 10.34
N ASN A 127 22.92 2.23 9.57
CA ASN A 127 22.96 2.68 8.18
C ASN A 127 23.61 4.06 8.04
N SER A 128 23.14 5.03 8.84
CA SER A 128 23.61 6.42 8.81
C SER A 128 25.09 6.56 9.24
N ARG A 129 25.62 5.58 9.97
CA ARG A 129 26.96 5.61 10.59
C ARG A 129 27.95 4.62 9.97
N GLN A 130 27.65 4.04 8.81
CA GLN A 130 28.54 3.09 8.12
C GLN A 130 29.93 3.63 7.75
N ALA A 131 30.12 4.95 7.75
CA ALA A 131 31.43 5.59 7.58
C ALA A 131 32.35 5.46 8.81
N PHE A 132 31.83 5.00 9.96
CA PHE A 132 32.54 4.88 11.23
C PHE A 132 32.61 3.39 11.63
N PRO A 133 33.66 2.65 11.23
CA PRO A 133 33.70 1.20 11.41
C PRO A 133 33.69 0.75 12.87
N ASP A 134 34.08 1.62 13.81
CA ASP A 134 34.09 1.35 15.25
C ASP A 134 32.83 1.89 15.96
N ASP A 135 31.87 2.47 15.24
CA ASP A 135 30.62 2.94 15.84
C ASP A 135 29.72 1.76 16.24
N GLU A 136 29.20 1.82 17.46
CA GLU A 136 28.45 0.73 18.06
C GLU A 136 27.14 0.43 17.32
N PHE A 137 26.46 1.44 16.74
CA PHE A 137 25.25 1.21 15.95
C PHE A 137 25.58 0.49 14.65
N TYR A 138 26.66 0.89 13.98
CA TYR A 138 27.10 0.23 12.75
C TYR A 138 27.50 -1.23 13.02
N MET A 139 28.31 -1.46 14.05
CA MET A 139 28.73 -2.80 14.47
C MET A 139 27.55 -3.67 14.90
N ALA A 140 26.56 -3.10 15.60
CA ALA A 140 25.34 -3.81 15.96
C ALA A 140 24.49 -4.17 14.74
N ALA A 141 24.24 -3.21 13.84
CA ALA A 141 23.42 -3.41 12.65
C ALA A 141 24.02 -4.48 11.71
N ARG A 142 25.35 -4.52 11.56
CA ARG A 142 26.03 -5.55 10.74
C ARG A 142 25.75 -6.97 11.21
N LYS A 143 25.62 -7.20 12.51
CA LYS A 143 25.28 -8.52 13.09
C LYS A 143 23.85 -8.94 12.81
N ILE A 144 22.93 -7.98 12.71
CA ILE A 144 21.50 -8.24 12.53
C ILE A 144 21.24 -8.76 11.11
N HIS A 145 20.71 -9.97 11.05
CA HIS A 145 20.20 -10.61 9.84
C HIS A 145 18.78 -10.13 9.53
N LYS A 146 17.90 -10.19 10.54
CA LYS A 146 16.48 -9.92 10.41
C LYS A 146 15.89 -9.41 11.73
N VAL A 147 14.92 -8.51 11.62
CA VAL A 147 14.17 -7.96 12.75
C VAL A 147 12.74 -8.50 12.72
N TYR A 148 12.23 -8.88 13.88
CA TYR A 148 10.82 -9.14 14.11
C TYR A 148 10.32 -8.21 15.21
N THR A 149 9.14 -7.64 15.02
CA THR A 149 8.49 -6.83 16.06
C THR A 149 7.18 -7.48 16.46
N ILE A 150 6.88 -7.47 17.76
CA ILE A 150 5.69 -8.09 18.34
C ILE A 150 4.94 -6.96 19.04
N ALA A 151 3.73 -6.65 18.57
CA ALA A 151 2.88 -5.64 19.20
C ALA A 151 3.56 -4.27 19.36
N SER A 152 4.48 -3.91 18.47
CA SER A 152 5.23 -2.66 18.56
C SER A 152 4.41 -1.47 18.07
N PRO A 153 4.28 -0.38 18.84
CA PRO A 153 3.49 0.80 18.46
C PRO A 153 4.22 1.67 17.42
N HIS A 154 4.40 1.16 16.20
CA HIS A 154 5.06 1.87 15.10
C HIS A 154 4.32 3.16 14.71
N GLY A 155 2.99 3.20 14.83
CA GLY A 155 2.16 4.39 14.65
C GLY A 155 1.94 5.20 15.93
N GLY A 156 2.63 4.84 17.02
CA GLY A 156 2.41 5.42 18.34
C GLY A 156 1.24 4.80 19.10
N ASP A 157 1.11 5.26 20.33
CA ASP A 157 0.09 4.86 21.27
C ASP A 157 -0.60 6.12 21.80
N MET A 158 -1.90 6.01 22.08
CA MET A 158 -2.71 7.12 22.58
C MET A 158 -2.39 7.49 24.04
N PHE A 159 -1.84 6.54 24.82
CA PHE A 159 -1.37 6.84 26.16
C PHE A 159 0.04 7.45 26.16
N GLY A 160 0.78 7.26 25.07
CA GLY A 160 2.02 7.96 24.77
C GLY A 160 1.78 9.47 24.67
N GLY A 161 2.56 10.26 25.41
CA GLY A 161 2.41 11.72 25.49
C GLY A 161 1.51 12.25 26.63
N LEU A 162 0.53 11.48 27.11
CA LEU A 162 -0.27 11.87 28.30
C LEU A 162 0.52 11.77 29.61
N GLY A 163 1.58 10.95 29.64
CA GLY A 163 2.49 10.78 30.78
C GLY A 163 3.15 12.09 31.26
N GLY A 164 3.23 13.11 30.39
CA GLY A 164 3.74 14.44 30.75
C GLY A 164 2.93 15.14 31.85
N SER A 165 1.67 14.76 32.08
CA SER A 165 0.85 15.35 33.16
C SER A 165 1.15 14.77 34.55
N TYR A 166 1.73 13.56 34.64
CA TYR A 166 1.96 12.88 35.94
C TYR A 166 3.45 12.70 36.30
N SER A 167 4.36 12.66 35.32
CA SER A 167 5.80 12.67 35.58
C SER A 167 6.57 13.27 34.40
N PRO A 168 7.06 14.52 34.48
CA PRO A 168 7.83 15.16 33.42
C PRO A 168 9.22 14.52 33.15
N LEU A 169 9.50 13.34 33.73
CA LEU A 169 10.75 12.60 33.60
C LEU A 169 10.59 11.27 32.84
N ASP A 170 9.39 10.93 32.37
CA ASP A 170 9.16 9.67 31.66
C ASP A 170 9.32 9.84 30.14
N ASN A 171 10.59 9.90 29.71
CA ASN A 171 10.96 10.12 28.31
C ASN A 171 10.42 9.01 27.40
N GLY A 172 10.34 7.77 27.88
CA GLY A 172 9.83 6.63 27.12
C GLY A 172 8.36 6.79 26.77
N ALA A 173 7.51 7.17 27.73
CA ALA A 173 6.09 7.44 27.44
C ALA A 173 5.90 8.58 26.43
N ILE A 174 6.75 9.62 26.47
CA ILE A 174 6.68 10.73 25.51
C ILE A 174 7.05 10.23 24.10
N SER A 175 8.11 9.44 23.95
CA SER A 175 8.54 8.89 22.66
C SER A 175 7.49 8.02 21.97
N LEU A 176 6.56 7.43 22.73
CA LEU A 176 5.51 6.56 22.21
C LEU A 176 4.26 7.30 21.75
N GLY A 177 4.15 8.62 21.95
CA GLY A 177 3.00 9.39 21.48
C GLY A 177 2.87 9.41 19.96
N ILE A 178 1.66 9.63 19.45
CA ILE A 178 1.35 9.63 18.01
C ILE A 178 2.26 10.60 17.25
N GLU A 179 2.32 11.87 17.68
CA GLU A 179 3.12 12.90 17.03
C GLU A 179 4.62 12.54 17.05
N GLN A 180 5.11 12.01 18.17
CA GLN A 180 6.51 11.60 18.32
C GLN A 180 6.82 10.42 17.41
N MET A 181 5.91 9.45 17.27
CA MET A 181 6.09 8.31 16.40
C MET A 181 5.94 8.65 14.92
N GLN A 182 5.10 9.61 14.56
CA GLN A 182 5.10 10.20 13.20
C GLN A 182 6.48 10.79 12.88
N GLN A 183 7.04 11.61 13.78
CA GLN A 183 8.37 12.17 13.59
C GLN A 183 9.47 11.10 13.52
N PHE A 184 9.38 10.07 14.37
CA PHE A 184 10.29 8.92 14.37
C PHE A 184 10.17 8.10 13.08
N ASN A 185 8.98 7.95 12.50
CA ASN A 185 8.76 7.29 11.20
C ASN A 185 9.34 8.10 10.03
N ILE A 186 9.36 9.44 10.13
CA ILE A 186 10.00 10.30 9.15
C ILE A 186 11.53 10.17 9.20
N THR A 187 12.13 10.17 10.39
CA THR A 187 13.60 10.13 10.53
C THR A 187 14.19 8.72 10.48
N HIS A 188 13.40 7.70 10.83
CA HIS A 188 13.79 6.30 10.85
C HIS A 188 12.81 5.42 10.04
N PRO A 189 12.59 5.69 8.74
CA PRO A 189 11.65 4.94 7.93
C PRO A 189 12.15 3.50 7.67
N TYR A 190 11.25 2.58 7.34
CA TYR A 190 11.68 1.23 6.94
C TYR A 190 12.63 1.25 5.74
N SER A 191 12.45 2.18 4.80
CA SER A 191 13.32 2.35 3.63
C SER A 191 14.79 2.51 4.00
N SER A 192 15.12 3.10 5.16
CA SER A 192 16.51 3.25 5.64
C SER A 192 17.07 2.05 6.44
N MET A 193 16.31 0.96 6.61
CA MET A 193 16.80 -0.25 7.28
C MET A 193 17.73 -1.09 6.39
N SER A 194 18.96 -0.61 6.21
CA SER A 194 20.03 -1.29 5.48
C SER A 194 21.38 -1.12 6.18
N VAL A 195 22.34 -1.99 5.89
CA VAL A 195 23.74 -1.81 6.31
C VAL A 195 24.65 -2.45 5.27
N ASP A 196 25.73 -1.77 4.88
CA ASP A 196 26.65 -2.23 3.82
C ASP A 196 25.94 -2.58 2.50
N GLY A 197 24.89 -1.82 2.15
CA GLY A 197 24.03 -2.06 0.98
C GLY A 197 23.06 -3.25 1.10
N ARG A 198 23.13 -4.03 2.19
CA ARG A 198 22.19 -5.11 2.49
C ARG A 198 20.95 -4.56 3.18
N LYS A 199 19.77 -4.79 2.60
CA LYS A 199 18.49 -4.50 3.26
C LYS A 199 18.29 -5.45 4.46
N ILE A 200 18.07 -4.91 5.65
CA ILE A 200 17.68 -5.71 6.82
C ILE A 200 16.15 -5.83 6.82
N SER A 201 15.68 -7.06 6.68
CA SER A 201 14.24 -7.33 6.68
C SER A 201 13.65 -7.09 8.08
N LEU A 202 12.48 -6.46 8.14
CA LEU A 202 11.67 -6.31 9.35
C LEU A 202 10.31 -6.92 9.08
N LEU A 203 9.83 -7.81 9.96
CA LEU A 203 8.44 -8.28 9.94
C LEU A 203 7.72 -7.86 11.23
N ALA A 204 6.61 -7.14 11.09
CA ALA A 204 5.76 -6.78 12.23
C ALA A 204 4.64 -7.80 12.44
N PHE A 205 4.62 -8.44 13.61
CA PHE A 205 3.53 -9.27 14.10
C PHE A 205 2.54 -8.40 14.86
N ARG A 206 1.27 -8.49 14.45
CA ARG A 206 0.17 -7.69 15.01
C ARG A 206 -0.69 -8.54 15.93
N PHE A 207 -1.16 -7.95 17.02
CA PHE A 207 -1.91 -8.62 18.06
C PHE A 207 -3.20 -7.88 18.39
N HIS A 208 -4.24 -8.64 18.68
CA HIS A 208 -5.50 -8.16 19.24
C HIS A 208 -5.92 -9.07 20.41
N CYS A 209 -6.69 -8.56 21.37
CA CYS A 209 -7.06 -9.33 22.57
C CYS A 209 -8.57 -9.45 22.83
N GLY A 210 -9.35 -9.57 21.76
CA GLY A 210 -10.82 -9.75 21.80
C GLY A 210 -11.60 -8.45 21.57
N ASP A 211 -12.83 -8.38 22.08
CA ASP A 211 -13.78 -7.25 21.88
C ASP A 211 -13.41 -5.98 22.67
N THR A 212 -12.18 -5.88 23.16
CA THR A 212 -11.73 -4.75 23.96
C THR A 212 -11.49 -3.56 23.06
N ARG A 213 -12.56 -2.77 22.93
CA ARG A 213 -12.50 -1.41 22.45
C ARG A 213 -11.64 -0.64 23.45
N LEU A 214 -10.42 -0.28 23.05
CA LEU A 214 -9.78 0.86 23.69
C LEU A 214 -10.76 2.01 23.51
N SER A 215 -11.30 2.55 24.62
CA SER A 215 -11.84 3.90 24.53
C SER A 215 -10.65 4.76 24.17
N ASP A 216 -10.73 5.43 23.04
CA ASP A 216 -9.83 6.40 22.45
C ASP A 216 -9.42 7.58 23.35
N GLY A 217 -9.54 7.45 24.67
CA GLY A 217 -9.10 8.44 25.66
C GLY A 217 -9.92 9.72 25.70
N GLY A 218 -10.74 10.00 24.69
CA GLY A 218 -11.74 11.04 24.68
C GLY A 218 -13.06 10.39 24.33
N GLY A 219 -14.09 10.49 25.18
CA GLY A 219 -15.38 9.79 25.03
C GLY A 219 -16.19 10.13 23.77
N ALA A 220 -15.62 9.93 22.58
CA ALA A 220 -16.32 9.92 21.32
C ALA A 220 -17.13 8.62 21.26
N LEU A 221 -18.43 8.78 21.09
CA LEU A 221 -19.40 7.69 20.99
C LEU A 221 -19.40 7.02 19.62
N GLU A 222 -18.47 7.38 18.74
CA GLU A 222 -18.36 6.87 17.38
C GLU A 222 -17.26 5.81 17.34
N PRO A 223 -17.53 4.59 16.82
CA PRO A 223 -16.51 3.59 16.62
C PRO A 223 -15.49 4.10 15.60
N SER A 224 -14.34 4.58 16.06
CA SER A 224 -13.20 4.83 15.18
C SER A 224 -12.70 3.50 14.59
N SER A 225 -11.98 3.55 13.48
CA SER A 225 -11.36 2.37 12.86
C SER A 225 -10.33 1.65 13.76
N ASP A 226 -10.00 2.24 14.91
CA ASP A 226 -9.04 1.77 15.92
C ASP A 226 -9.67 0.83 17.00
N THR A 227 -10.85 0.24 16.76
CA THR A 227 -11.54 -0.57 17.78
C THR A 227 -10.82 -1.85 18.19
N ASP A 228 -9.95 -2.40 17.33
CA ASP A 228 -9.18 -3.60 17.62
C ASP A 228 -7.83 -3.25 18.25
N SER A 229 -7.53 -3.85 19.39
CA SER A 229 -6.28 -3.62 20.13
C SER A 229 -5.84 -4.88 20.88
N ASP A 230 -4.54 -4.98 21.18
CA ASP A 230 -3.96 -5.93 22.13
C ASP A 230 -4.13 -5.52 23.60
N GLY A 231 -4.92 -4.48 23.87
CA GLY A 231 -5.15 -3.91 25.20
C GLY A 231 -4.18 -2.79 25.56
N THR A 232 -3.22 -2.44 24.70
CA THR A 232 -2.37 -1.26 24.89
C THR A 232 -2.23 -0.48 23.60
N VAL A 233 -1.93 -1.17 22.49
CA VAL A 233 -1.70 -0.57 21.18
C VAL A 233 -2.82 -1.02 20.23
N ALA A 234 -3.41 -0.07 19.51
CA ALA A 234 -4.37 -0.39 18.45
C ALA A 234 -3.68 -1.20 17.33
N VAL A 235 -4.37 -2.20 16.78
CA VAL A 235 -3.83 -3.11 15.74
C VAL A 235 -3.31 -2.33 14.54
N GLN A 236 -4.01 -1.26 14.13
CA GLN A 236 -3.61 -0.41 13.01
C GLN A 236 -2.27 0.29 13.29
N ARG A 237 -2.05 0.70 14.54
CA ARG A 237 -0.80 1.36 14.97
C ARG A 237 0.37 0.41 15.21
N GLN A 238 0.14 -0.89 15.09
CA GLN A 238 1.21 -1.90 15.09
C GLN A 238 1.84 -2.09 13.71
N ILE A 239 1.36 -1.40 12.68
CA ILE A 239 1.88 -1.45 11.32
C ILE A 239 3.05 -0.47 11.17
N LEU A 240 4.15 -0.94 10.57
CA LEU A 240 5.20 -0.07 10.04
C LEU A 240 5.05 0.03 8.53
N PHE A 241 4.67 1.21 8.04
CA PHE A 241 4.48 1.42 6.60
C PHE A 241 5.75 1.21 5.78
N GLY A 242 5.56 0.65 4.57
CA GLY A 242 6.62 0.18 3.71
C GLY A 242 7.30 -1.12 4.18
N ALA A 243 7.15 -1.51 5.46
CA ALA A 243 7.65 -2.80 5.95
C ALA A 243 6.60 -3.90 5.74
N PRO A 244 7.02 -5.15 5.50
CA PRO A 244 6.11 -6.26 5.57
C PRO A 244 5.61 -6.45 7.02
N PHE A 245 4.34 -6.77 7.14
CA PHE A 245 3.72 -7.17 8.40
C PHE A 245 2.80 -8.36 8.17
N THR A 246 2.47 -9.11 9.22
CA THR A 246 1.61 -10.28 9.06
C THR A 246 0.19 -9.88 8.69
N GLN A 247 -0.35 -10.47 7.62
CA GLN A 247 -1.78 -10.36 7.30
C GLN A 247 -2.62 -10.88 8.47
N SER A 248 -2.18 -11.99 9.07
CA SER A 248 -2.75 -12.51 10.30
C SER A 248 -2.56 -11.52 11.44
N VAL A 249 -3.66 -11.16 12.08
CA VAL A 249 -3.66 -10.52 13.41
C VAL A 249 -3.79 -11.65 14.42
N PHE A 250 -2.81 -11.78 15.30
CA PHE A 250 -2.74 -12.86 16.27
C PHE A 250 -3.53 -12.50 17.53
N HIS A 251 -4.20 -13.48 18.11
CA HIS A 251 -4.84 -13.27 19.40
C HIS A 251 -3.77 -13.26 20.51
N GLY A 252 -3.66 -12.16 21.26
CA GLY A 252 -2.79 -12.05 22.43
C GLY A 252 -2.87 -10.67 23.07
N ARG A 253 -2.69 -10.62 24.39
CA ARG A 253 -2.57 -9.37 25.15
C ARG A 253 -1.17 -8.77 25.01
N HIS A 254 -1.07 -7.45 25.10
CA HIS A 254 0.19 -6.73 25.08
C HIS A 254 1.10 -7.10 26.26
N THR A 255 0.54 -7.21 27.46
CA THR A 255 1.30 -7.55 28.67
C THR A 255 0.45 -8.32 29.67
N GLU A 256 1.10 -9.16 30.47
CA GLU A 256 0.43 -9.95 31.50
C GLU A 256 0.02 -9.11 32.72
N ASN A 257 0.60 -7.91 32.86
CA ASN A 257 0.44 -7.06 34.04
C ASN A 257 -0.94 -6.40 34.14
N PHE A 258 -1.74 -6.39 33.05
CA PHE A 258 -3.07 -5.79 33.01
C PHE A 258 -4.16 -6.82 32.64
N PRO A 259 -4.43 -7.81 33.51
CA PRO A 259 -5.32 -8.94 33.20
C PRO A 259 -6.78 -8.54 32.95
N ASN A 260 -7.19 -7.32 33.33
CA ASN A 260 -8.55 -6.83 33.16
C ASN A 260 -8.78 -6.12 31.82
N MET A 261 -7.73 -5.89 31.02
CA MET A 261 -7.85 -5.18 29.74
C MET A 261 -8.21 -6.10 28.57
N CYS A 262 -8.10 -7.41 28.73
CA CYS A 262 -8.37 -8.42 27.71
C CYS A 262 -9.24 -9.53 28.30
N SER A 263 -10.37 -9.87 27.68
CA SER A 263 -11.20 -10.99 28.15
C SER A 263 -10.48 -12.30 27.82
N THR A 264 -9.93 -12.96 28.83
CA THR A 264 -9.00 -14.08 28.69
C THR A 264 -9.56 -15.30 27.95
N ASP A 265 -8.75 -15.90 27.09
CA ASP A 265 -8.87 -17.30 26.68
C ASP A 265 -7.49 -17.99 26.54
N ILE A 266 -7.47 -19.32 26.62
CA ILE A 266 -6.30 -20.22 26.69
C ILE A 266 -5.37 -20.14 25.44
N MET A 267 -5.82 -19.49 24.36
CA MET A 267 -5.15 -19.46 23.05
C MET A 267 -3.82 -18.67 23.01
N GLU A 268 -3.52 -17.84 24.01
CA GLU A 268 -2.36 -16.95 23.98
C GLU A 268 -1.02 -17.72 23.99
N THR A 269 -0.90 -18.79 24.78
CA THR A 269 0.37 -19.55 24.86
C THR A 269 0.65 -20.34 23.59
N GLU A 270 -0.38 -20.92 22.95
CA GLU A 270 -0.22 -21.68 21.71
C GLU A 270 0.23 -20.77 20.56
N HIS A 271 -0.40 -19.61 20.40
CA HIS A 271 -0.01 -18.64 19.36
C HIS A 271 1.41 -18.09 19.56
N LYS A 272 1.82 -17.80 20.80
CA LYS A 272 3.18 -17.32 21.09
C LYS A 272 4.25 -18.32 20.64
N LEU A 273 4.03 -19.61 20.92
CA LEU A 273 4.95 -20.67 20.52
C LEU A 273 4.94 -20.89 19.00
N ASP A 274 3.78 -20.82 18.34
CA ASP A 274 3.69 -20.92 16.88
C ASP A 274 4.43 -19.78 16.16
N ILE A 275 4.35 -18.55 16.69
CA ILE A 275 5.08 -17.39 16.16
C ILE A 275 6.58 -17.57 16.39
N LEU A 276 6.98 -17.98 17.59
CA LEU A 276 8.40 -18.21 17.90
C LEU A 276 8.97 -19.33 17.01
N ASP A 277 8.27 -20.45 16.91
CA ASP A 277 8.64 -21.57 16.05
C ASP A 277 8.81 -21.12 14.59
N GLY A 278 7.87 -20.33 14.07
CA GLY A 278 7.98 -19.80 12.72
C GLY A 278 9.10 -18.78 12.55
N ILE A 279 9.46 -18.00 13.58
CA ILE A 279 10.66 -17.13 13.56
C ILE A 279 11.93 -17.99 13.44
N LEU A 280 12.06 -19.02 14.29
CA LEU A 280 13.25 -19.87 14.38
C LEU A 280 13.42 -20.75 13.13
N THR A 281 12.32 -21.24 12.56
CA THR A 281 12.34 -22.05 11.34
C THR A 281 12.37 -21.22 10.05
N ASN A 282 12.42 -19.88 10.18
CA ASN A 282 12.28 -18.94 9.07
C ASN A 282 11.06 -19.25 8.19
N LYS A 283 9.95 -19.63 8.83
CA LYS A 283 8.67 -19.86 8.18
C LYS A 283 8.28 -18.60 7.42
N GLN A 284 7.90 -18.77 6.16
CA GLN A 284 7.30 -17.69 5.40
C GLN A 284 5.93 -17.37 6.00
N TYR A 285 5.82 -16.19 6.60
CA TYR A 285 4.55 -15.63 7.00
C TYR A 285 3.89 -15.00 5.78
N TYR A 286 2.55 -15.10 5.69
CA TYR A 286 1.81 -14.29 4.73
C TYR A 286 1.95 -12.83 5.13
N THR A 287 2.74 -12.09 4.35
CA THR A 287 3.01 -10.68 4.61
C THR A 287 2.11 -9.81 3.76
N ASP A 288 1.46 -8.83 4.38
CA ASP A 288 0.93 -7.68 3.67
C ASP A 288 2.03 -6.61 3.65
N VAL A 289 2.17 -5.93 2.52
CA VAL A 289 2.99 -4.72 2.44
C VAL A 289 2.04 -3.63 2.02
N LYS A 290 1.76 -2.69 2.93
CA LYS A 290 1.05 -1.46 2.57
C LYS A 290 2.08 -0.49 2.03
N ASP A 291 2.15 -0.43 0.72
CA ASP A 291 3.07 0.37 -0.08
C ASP A 291 2.39 1.60 -0.71
N ILE A 292 1.09 1.79 -0.47
CA ILE A 292 0.31 2.97 -0.86
C ILE A 292 -0.38 3.51 0.39
N VAL A 293 -0.02 4.71 0.87
CA VAL A 293 -0.54 5.26 2.13
C VAL A 293 -1.01 6.71 1.93
N PHE A 294 -2.26 6.98 2.30
CA PHE A 294 -2.93 8.27 2.16
C PHE A 294 -2.88 9.08 3.45
N TYR A 295 -2.75 10.39 3.34
CA TYR A 295 -2.65 11.32 4.47
C TYR A 295 -3.61 12.50 4.34
N ASP A 296 -4.06 13.09 5.46
CA ASP A 296 -4.95 14.27 5.49
C ASP A 296 -4.27 15.63 5.38
N GLY A 297 -2.95 15.65 5.46
CA GLY A 297 -2.13 16.81 5.17
C GLY A 297 -1.46 16.69 3.81
N ASN A 298 -1.14 17.83 3.21
CA ASN A 298 -0.36 17.86 1.97
C ASN A 298 1.10 17.47 2.28
N ASN A 299 1.86 17.11 1.25
CA ASN A 299 3.25 16.64 1.36
C ASN A 299 3.41 15.37 2.21
N CYS A 300 2.42 14.48 2.22
CA CYS A 300 2.42 13.25 3.00
C CYS A 300 2.65 13.52 4.50
N THR A 301 1.99 14.56 5.01
CA THR A 301 2.01 14.97 6.42
C THR A 301 0.64 14.76 7.07
N GLY A 302 0.57 14.82 8.40
CA GLY A 302 -0.68 14.65 9.12
C GLY A 302 -0.99 13.20 9.46
N GLU A 303 -2.27 12.92 9.70
CA GLU A 303 -2.75 11.58 10.02
C GLU A 303 -2.95 10.76 8.76
N GLU A 304 -2.74 9.45 8.90
CA GLU A 304 -3.07 8.50 7.87
C GLU A 304 -4.59 8.38 7.72
N LYS A 305 -5.04 8.34 6.47
CA LYS A 305 -6.45 8.19 6.10
C LYS A 305 -6.72 6.93 5.29
N GLY A 306 -5.72 6.09 5.05
CA GLY A 306 -5.90 4.76 4.48
C GLY A 306 -4.61 4.17 3.94
N ALA A 307 -4.55 2.83 3.89
CA ALA A 307 -3.35 2.12 3.46
C ALA A 307 -3.69 0.87 2.63
N PHE A 308 -3.07 0.75 1.47
CA PHE A 308 -3.31 -0.27 0.47
C PHE A 308 -2.01 -0.95 0.03
N SER A 309 -2.16 -2.16 -0.51
CA SER A 309 -1.06 -2.92 -1.08
C SER A 309 -1.22 -3.01 -2.59
N SER A 310 -0.17 -2.73 -3.36
CA SER A 310 -0.13 -2.99 -4.80
C SER A 310 -0.23 -4.48 -5.14
N ARG A 311 0.19 -5.35 -4.22
CA ARG A 311 0.20 -6.81 -4.40
C ARG A 311 -1.17 -7.44 -4.25
N HIS A 312 -2.12 -6.69 -3.70
CA HIS A 312 -3.48 -7.15 -3.50
C HIS A 312 -4.44 -6.29 -4.31
N LYS A 313 -5.17 -6.94 -5.23
CA LYS A 313 -6.25 -6.28 -5.95
C LYS A 313 -7.39 -6.02 -4.97
N ASN A 314 -7.37 -4.84 -4.37
CA ASN A 314 -8.43 -4.39 -3.47
C ASN A 314 -9.69 -4.03 -4.27
N GLY A 315 -9.55 -3.74 -5.56
CA GLY A 315 -10.65 -3.32 -6.43
C GLY A 315 -11.27 -2.01 -5.93
N SER A 316 -12.56 -1.83 -6.21
CA SER A 316 -13.33 -0.67 -5.78
C SER A 316 -13.64 -0.72 -4.28
N VAL A 317 -13.15 0.28 -3.55
CA VAL A 317 -13.31 0.47 -2.10
C VAL A 317 -14.10 1.75 -1.85
N LYS A 318 -15.08 1.67 -0.94
CA LYS A 318 -15.83 2.83 -0.43
C LYS A 318 -15.35 3.17 0.98
N CYS A 319 -14.76 4.35 1.17
CA CYS A 319 -14.15 4.71 2.46
C CYS A 319 -15.17 4.82 3.60
N SER A 320 -16.40 5.23 3.29
CA SER A 320 -17.52 5.25 4.25
C SER A 320 -17.91 3.89 4.87
N SER A 321 -17.44 2.75 4.33
CA SER A 321 -17.85 1.43 4.82
C SER A 321 -16.74 0.38 4.93
N ALA A 322 -15.58 0.60 4.32
CA ALA A 322 -14.54 -0.42 4.25
C ALA A 322 -13.66 -0.50 5.51
N GLY A 323 -13.60 0.55 6.34
CA GLY A 323 -12.76 0.61 7.54
C GLY A 323 -11.24 0.62 7.30
N ILE A 324 -10.82 0.58 6.02
CA ILE A 324 -9.41 0.63 5.58
C ILE A 324 -9.00 2.01 5.05
N CYS A 325 -9.96 2.92 4.88
CA CYS A 325 -9.74 4.33 4.62
C CYS A 325 -10.84 5.18 5.27
N GLU A 326 -10.53 6.43 5.58
CA GLU A 326 -11.44 7.43 6.15
C GLU A 326 -12.08 8.26 5.02
N ASN A 327 -13.39 8.47 5.09
CA ASN A 327 -14.13 9.25 4.10
C ASN A 327 -13.74 10.73 4.18
N ASP A 328 -13.69 11.43 3.04
CA ASP A 328 -13.50 12.88 2.96
C ASP A 328 -12.30 13.41 3.74
N SER A 329 -11.16 12.72 3.66
CA SER A 329 -10.02 13.06 4.49
C SER A 329 -8.68 13.12 3.77
N ALA A 330 -8.43 12.27 2.76
CA ALA A 330 -7.14 12.20 2.10
C ALA A 330 -6.85 13.43 1.20
N LYS A 331 -5.61 13.96 1.30
CA LYS A 331 -5.07 15.08 0.49
C LYS A 331 -3.74 14.77 -0.17
N SER A 332 -3.04 13.73 0.28
CA SER A 332 -1.77 13.33 -0.34
C SER A 332 -1.57 11.83 -0.21
N VAL A 333 -0.62 11.30 -0.97
CA VAL A 333 -0.30 9.86 -0.94
C VAL A 333 1.20 9.62 -1.01
N LYS A 334 1.67 8.76 -0.12
CA LYS A 334 3.03 8.24 -0.13
C LYS A 334 3.05 6.84 -0.74
N LEU A 335 3.87 6.70 -1.76
CA LEU A 335 4.19 5.45 -2.44
C LEU A 335 5.52 4.95 -1.87
N TYR A 336 5.56 3.77 -1.27
CA TYR A 336 6.79 3.23 -0.67
C TYR A 336 7.58 2.40 -1.67
N ALA A 337 8.90 2.32 -1.45
CA ALA A 337 9.77 1.46 -2.24
C ALA A 337 9.29 0.01 -2.28
N GLY A 338 9.39 -0.64 -3.45
CA GLY A 338 8.88 -1.99 -3.72
C GLY A 338 7.42 -2.05 -4.18
N LEU A 339 6.78 -0.88 -4.37
CA LEU A 339 5.48 -0.77 -5.04
C LEU A 339 5.58 -1.36 -6.44
N GLN A 340 4.68 -2.28 -6.79
CA GLN A 340 4.76 -3.02 -8.05
C GLN A 340 4.60 -2.11 -9.27
N ALA A 341 5.34 -2.42 -10.35
CA ALA A 341 5.10 -1.84 -11.66
C ALA A 341 3.66 -2.06 -12.12
N ASP A 342 3.19 -1.21 -13.02
CA ASP A 342 1.84 -1.19 -13.55
C ASP A 342 0.76 -1.01 -12.48
N THR A 343 1.09 -0.44 -11.31
CA THR A 343 0.07 -0.14 -10.29
C THR A 343 -0.76 1.05 -10.75
N ALA A 344 -2.10 0.89 -10.75
CA ALA A 344 -3.05 1.96 -11.03
C ALA A 344 -3.89 2.25 -9.80
N ILE A 345 -3.96 3.51 -9.42
CA ILE A 345 -4.69 4.03 -8.25
C ILE A 345 -5.66 5.09 -8.77
N ALA A 346 -6.96 4.89 -8.58
CA ALA A 346 -7.96 5.91 -8.88
C ALA A 346 -8.68 6.34 -7.59
N LEU A 347 -8.89 7.64 -7.45
CA LEU A 347 -9.41 8.33 -6.26
C LEU A 347 -10.61 9.17 -6.69
N TYR A 348 -11.67 9.16 -5.90
CA TYR A 348 -12.95 9.75 -6.26
C TYR A 348 -13.54 10.51 -5.09
N ASP A 349 -14.08 11.71 -5.34
CA ASP A 349 -14.97 12.39 -4.37
C ASP A 349 -16.25 11.56 -4.19
N ASN A 350 -16.73 10.90 -5.25
CA ASN A 350 -17.90 10.06 -5.17
C ASN A 350 -17.60 8.63 -4.65
N ALA A 351 -18.31 8.19 -3.60
CA ALA A 351 -18.16 6.86 -3.01
C ALA A 351 -18.58 5.69 -3.94
N ASP A 352 -19.38 5.96 -4.99
CA ASP A 352 -19.77 4.98 -6.02
C ASP A 352 -18.82 5.01 -7.23
N HIS A 353 -17.67 5.69 -7.11
CA HIS A 353 -16.64 5.77 -8.14
C HIS A 353 -17.13 6.46 -9.43
N HIS A 354 -18.08 7.39 -9.31
CA HIS A 354 -18.55 8.18 -10.43
C HIS A 354 -17.48 9.17 -10.90
N HIS A 355 -17.34 9.30 -12.22
CA HIS A 355 -16.32 10.12 -12.87
C HIS A 355 -16.84 11.49 -13.33
N LEU A 356 -18.11 11.77 -13.05
CA LEU A 356 -18.75 13.06 -13.29
C LEU A 356 -18.53 14.04 -12.13
N ASP A 357 -17.68 13.67 -11.18
CA ASP A 357 -17.28 14.42 -10.00
C ASP A 357 -15.75 14.56 -9.98
N ASP A 358 -15.16 15.15 -8.93
CA ASP A 358 -13.71 15.19 -8.78
C ASP A 358 -13.11 13.77 -8.74
N TRP A 359 -12.06 13.54 -9.52
CA TRP A 359 -11.27 12.32 -9.41
C TRP A 359 -9.82 12.50 -9.87
N THR A 360 -8.94 11.69 -9.29
CA THR A 360 -7.52 11.64 -9.64
C THR A 360 -7.13 10.21 -9.91
N ARG A 361 -6.32 10.00 -10.96
CA ARG A 361 -5.62 8.73 -11.18
C ARG A 361 -4.12 8.92 -11.02
N ILE A 362 -3.48 7.89 -10.50
CA ILE A 362 -2.04 7.76 -10.37
C ILE A 362 -1.67 6.42 -10.98
N HIS A 363 -0.72 6.44 -11.91
CA HIS A 363 -0.14 5.24 -12.51
C HIS A 363 1.34 5.17 -12.16
N VAL A 364 1.82 3.98 -11.84
CA VAL A 364 3.22 3.70 -11.53
C VAL A 364 3.72 2.68 -12.55
N GLY A 365 4.43 3.16 -13.58
CA GLY A 365 4.85 2.33 -14.72
C GLY A 365 6.05 1.41 -14.44
N GLU A 366 6.83 1.67 -13.40
CA GLU A 366 8.00 0.86 -13.03
C GLU A 366 7.97 0.53 -11.54
N GLU A 367 8.62 -0.55 -11.12
CA GLU A 367 8.73 -0.87 -9.69
C GLU A 367 9.48 0.27 -8.98
N LEU A 368 8.88 0.77 -7.90
CA LEU A 368 9.40 1.97 -7.26
C LEU A 368 10.64 1.64 -6.41
N GLU A 369 11.81 2.15 -6.79
CA GLU A 369 13.06 1.88 -6.05
C GLU A 369 13.19 2.67 -4.73
N GLN A 370 12.51 3.81 -4.63
CA GLN A 370 12.60 4.73 -3.50
C GLN A 370 11.22 5.32 -3.17
N ASP A 371 10.96 5.60 -1.89
CA ASP A 371 9.70 6.23 -1.49
C ASP A 371 9.44 7.52 -2.28
N TYR A 372 8.19 7.73 -2.70
CA TYR A 372 7.75 8.90 -3.44
C TYR A 372 6.51 9.51 -2.77
N CYS A 373 6.48 10.84 -2.64
CA CYS A 373 5.32 11.54 -2.11
C CYS A 373 4.65 12.34 -3.22
N ILE A 374 3.37 12.06 -3.46
CA ILE A 374 2.48 12.90 -4.26
C ILE A 374 1.87 13.90 -3.29
N ASN A 375 2.34 15.16 -3.39
CA ASN A 375 2.14 16.17 -2.35
C ASN A 375 0.69 16.64 -2.20
N THR A 376 -0.10 16.59 -3.26
CA THR A 376 -1.52 16.95 -3.30
C THR A 376 -2.23 16.03 -4.29
N LEU A 377 -3.52 15.75 -4.08
CA LEU A 377 -4.36 15.04 -5.03
C LEU A 377 -5.03 16.00 -6.03
N GLU A 378 -4.85 17.31 -5.86
CA GLU A 378 -5.32 18.41 -6.70
C GLU A 378 -4.12 19.23 -7.27
N PRO A 379 -3.43 18.75 -8.31
CA PRO A 379 -2.42 19.56 -8.98
C PRO A 379 -3.04 20.85 -9.56
N GLU A 380 -2.29 21.96 -9.55
CA GLU A 380 -2.77 23.28 -10.02
C GLU A 380 -3.24 23.27 -11.49
N ASN A 381 -2.78 22.31 -12.29
CA ASN A 381 -3.16 22.15 -13.69
C ASN A 381 -3.82 20.78 -13.92
N ALA A 382 -5.14 20.70 -13.79
CA ALA A 382 -5.92 19.46 -13.97
C ALA A 382 -5.60 18.70 -15.29
N LEU A 383 -5.20 19.40 -16.35
CA LEU A 383 -4.99 18.79 -17.68
C LEU A 383 -3.59 18.29 -17.94
N LEU A 384 -2.63 18.67 -17.10
CA LEU A 384 -1.28 18.20 -17.27
C LEU A 384 -1.18 16.83 -16.61
N VAL A 385 -0.80 15.85 -17.41
CA VAL A 385 -0.24 14.63 -16.88
C VAL A 385 1.04 15.06 -16.17
N GLU A 386 1.01 15.09 -14.85
CA GLU A 386 2.21 15.34 -14.09
C GLU A 386 3.05 14.07 -14.15
N GLU A 387 4.08 14.11 -15.00
CA GLU A 387 5.12 13.10 -15.00
C GLU A 387 6.05 13.39 -13.82
N PHE A 388 5.90 12.58 -12.79
CA PHE A 388 6.83 12.51 -11.72
C PHE A 388 7.99 11.60 -12.14
N GLY A 389 9.20 11.84 -11.62
CA GLY A 389 10.31 10.91 -11.83
C GLY A 389 9.92 9.47 -11.44
N ASN A 390 10.61 8.47 -12.00
CA ASN A 390 10.38 7.04 -11.76
C ASN A 390 9.11 6.46 -12.40
N GLY A 391 8.67 7.01 -13.53
CA GLY A 391 7.54 6.46 -14.29
C GLY A 391 6.19 6.61 -13.59
N ILE A 392 6.09 7.50 -12.60
CA ILE A 392 4.84 7.81 -11.91
C ILE A 392 4.15 8.93 -12.68
N THR A 393 2.88 8.75 -13.02
CA THR A 393 2.10 9.79 -13.69
C THR A 393 0.76 9.99 -13.00
N MET A 394 0.31 11.24 -12.95
CA MET A 394 -0.96 11.59 -12.32
C MET A 394 -1.81 12.43 -13.27
N THR A 395 -3.12 12.20 -13.25
CA THR A 395 -4.11 13.04 -13.94
C THR A 395 -5.22 13.34 -12.97
N TYR A 396 -5.61 14.61 -12.86
CA TYR A 396 -6.66 15.09 -11.99
C TYR A 396 -7.77 15.71 -12.83
N HIS A 397 -9.02 15.47 -12.47
CA HIS A 397 -10.16 16.06 -13.11
C HIS A 397 -10.98 16.83 -12.09
N GLU A 398 -11.06 18.15 -12.29
CA GLU A 398 -11.67 19.09 -11.35
C GLU A 398 -13.15 19.36 -11.66
N MET A 399 -13.93 19.45 -10.59
CA MET A 399 -15.28 19.97 -10.49
C MET A 399 -15.40 20.94 -9.30
N ASN A 400 -14.96 20.53 -8.11
CA ASN A 400 -15.05 21.30 -6.87
C ASN A 400 -13.90 21.03 -5.89
N GLY A 401 -12.88 20.26 -6.26
CA GLY A 401 -11.72 19.89 -5.45
C GLY A 401 -11.77 18.49 -4.82
N LEU A 402 -10.75 17.66 -5.02
CA LEU A 402 -10.58 16.33 -4.41
C LEU A 402 -9.88 16.30 -3.02
N ASP A 403 -9.05 17.28 -2.67
CA ASP A 403 -8.23 17.30 -1.45
C ASP A 403 -9.14 17.34 -0.21
N GLY A 404 -9.16 16.23 0.54
CA GLY A 404 -10.01 16.09 1.71
C GLY A 404 -11.44 15.74 1.36
N LYS A 405 -11.69 15.17 0.18
CA LYS A 405 -13.01 14.68 -0.24
C LYS A 405 -13.01 13.26 -0.79
N VAL A 406 -11.87 12.57 -0.77
CA VAL A 406 -11.80 11.19 -1.28
C VAL A 406 -12.76 10.29 -0.49
N SER A 407 -13.81 9.82 -1.16
CA SER A 407 -14.78 8.84 -0.63
C SER A 407 -14.70 7.48 -1.31
N GLY A 408 -14.16 7.42 -2.53
CA GLY A 408 -14.00 6.20 -3.32
C GLY A 408 -12.56 6.00 -3.76
N LEU A 409 -12.13 4.74 -3.80
CA LEU A 409 -10.77 4.38 -4.22
C LEU A 409 -10.78 3.09 -5.04
N ASN A 410 -9.88 2.96 -6.01
CA ASN A 410 -9.63 1.72 -6.73
C ASN A 410 -8.12 1.49 -6.86
N VAL A 411 -7.61 0.39 -6.30
CA VAL A 411 -6.22 -0.05 -6.50
C VAL A 411 -6.21 -1.32 -7.32
N GLY A 412 -5.53 -1.27 -8.45
CA GLY A 412 -5.40 -2.39 -9.38
C GLY A 412 -4.09 -2.37 -10.15
N THR A 413 -4.05 -3.17 -11.21
CA THR A 413 -2.90 -3.31 -12.11
C THR A 413 -3.34 -2.91 -13.52
N SER A 414 -2.62 -1.98 -14.15
CA SER A 414 -2.81 -1.57 -15.55
C SER A 414 -1.46 -1.31 -16.21
N SER A 415 -1.21 -1.96 -17.34
CA SER A 415 -0.09 -1.61 -18.23
C SER A 415 -0.34 -0.32 -19.02
N GLU A 416 -1.58 0.16 -19.04
CA GLU A 416 -1.97 1.40 -19.70
C GLU A 416 -1.93 2.56 -18.69
N GLN A 417 -1.11 3.56 -19.01
CA GLN A 417 -0.87 4.74 -18.17
C GLN A 417 -2.16 5.52 -17.83
N TYR A 418 -3.14 5.49 -18.74
CA TYR A 418 -4.37 6.28 -18.65
C TYR A 418 -5.60 5.44 -18.32
N ASP A 419 -5.45 4.30 -17.65
CA ASP A 419 -6.61 3.59 -17.14
C ASP A 419 -7.31 4.36 -15.99
N PRO A 420 -8.65 4.27 -15.86
CA PRO A 420 -9.53 3.49 -16.71
C PRO A 420 -9.94 4.20 -18.01
N TYR A 421 -9.69 5.48 -18.29
CA TYR A 421 -10.19 6.12 -19.52
C TYR A 421 -9.13 6.85 -20.32
N ASN A 422 -9.10 6.58 -21.63
CA ASN A 422 -8.25 7.29 -22.57
C ASN A 422 -9.03 8.13 -23.59
N ILE A 423 -10.35 8.27 -23.40
CA ILE A 423 -11.24 9.18 -24.14
C ILE A 423 -12.13 9.89 -23.11
N VAL A 424 -11.97 11.20 -22.93
CA VAL A 424 -12.72 11.97 -21.92
C VAL A 424 -13.39 13.18 -22.56
N PHE A 425 -14.70 13.30 -22.41
CA PHE A 425 -15.51 14.41 -22.88
C PHE A 425 -15.66 15.48 -21.81
N TYR A 426 -15.67 16.75 -22.22
CA TYR A 426 -15.75 17.91 -21.34
C TYR A 426 -16.92 18.82 -21.69
N ASP A 427 -17.44 19.56 -20.71
CA ASP A 427 -18.57 20.50 -20.85
C ASP A 427 -18.16 21.91 -21.30
N ASP A 428 -16.90 22.06 -21.73
CA ASP A 428 -16.32 23.26 -22.31
C ASP A 428 -15.70 22.99 -23.69
N TYR A 429 -15.15 24.01 -24.31
CA TYR A 429 -14.60 23.92 -25.67
C TYR A 429 -13.09 23.60 -25.71
N ASN A 430 -12.43 23.47 -24.57
CA ASN A 430 -10.96 23.44 -24.48
C ASN A 430 -10.43 22.21 -23.72
N CYS A 431 -11.31 21.26 -23.36
CA CYS A 431 -11.02 20.12 -22.53
C CYS A 431 -10.54 20.49 -21.11
N GLU A 432 -10.94 21.64 -20.56
CA GLU A 432 -10.49 22.14 -19.25
C GLU A 432 -11.59 22.16 -18.19
N GLY A 433 -12.85 22.04 -18.62
CA GLY A 433 -14.04 22.19 -17.81
C GLY A 433 -14.45 20.93 -17.04
N GLY A 434 -15.73 20.85 -16.70
CA GLY A 434 -16.28 19.68 -16.03
C GLY A 434 -16.37 18.48 -16.98
N ILE A 435 -16.16 17.27 -16.45
CA ILE A 435 -16.31 16.05 -17.25
C ILE A 435 -17.77 15.84 -17.64
N ALA A 436 -17.97 15.62 -18.94
CA ALA A 436 -19.23 15.20 -19.53
C ALA A 436 -19.30 13.68 -19.77
N GLY A 437 -18.17 12.95 -19.76
CA GLY A 437 -18.15 11.48 -19.75
C GLY A 437 -16.75 10.90 -20.02
N GLY A 438 -16.50 9.66 -19.61
CA GLY A 438 -15.21 8.98 -19.79
C GLY A 438 -15.36 7.58 -20.39
N PHE A 439 -14.48 7.22 -21.33
CA PHE A 439 -14.56 5.96 -22.07
C PHE A 439 -13.18 5.35 -22.35
N ARG A 440 -13.18 4.03 -22.60
CA ARG A 440 -12.02 3.27 -23.06
C ARG A 440 -12.10 3.03 -24.55
N SER A 441 -11.03 3.37 -25.26
CA SER A 441 -10.87 3.00 -26.67
C SER A 441 -10.94 1.48 -26.89
N SER A 442 -10.45 0.68 -25.94
CA SER A 442 -10.45 -0.79 -26.03
C SER A 442 -11.81 -1.44 -25.75
N GLU A 443 -12.83 -0.68 -25.32
CA GLU A 443 -14.14 -1.24 -24.96
C GLU A 443 -15.21 -0.89 -25.99
N SER A 444 -16.02 -1.89 -26.37
CA SER A 444 -17.25 -1.64 -27.14
C SER A 444 -18.38 -1.31 -26.18
N ILE A 445 -18.78 -0.05 -26.17
CA ILE A 445 -19.77 0.47 -25.23
C ILE A 445 -20.73 1.41 -25.93
N THR A 446 -21.98 1.45 -25.46
CA THR A 446 -22.96 2.44 -25.88
C THR A 446 -23.68 2.92 -24.63
N ARG A 447 -23.71 4.24 -24.46
CA ARG A 447 -24.30 4.91 -23.30
C ARG A 447 -25.29 5.95 -23.77
N ASP A 448 -26.49 5.83 -23.22
CA ASP A 448 -27.51 6.87 -23.25
C ASP A 448 -27.25 7.79 -22.04
N CYS A 449 -26.85 9.03 -22.31
CA CYS A 449 -26.47 10.00 -21.30
C CYS A 449 -27.66 10.64 -20.60
N THR A 450 -28.90 10.35 -21.04
CA THR A 450 -30.11 10.75 -20.32
C THR A 450 -30.32 9.93 -19.03
N ASP A 451 -29.84 8.68 -19.03
CA ASP A 451 -30.09 7.70 -17.97
C ASP A 451 -28.79 7.08 -17.39
N SER A 452 -27.61 7.51 -17.85
CA SER A 452 -26.31 6.95 -17.44
C SER A 452 -25.58 7.83 -16.42
N PRO A 453 -25.02 7.27 -15.34
CA PRO A 453 -24.12 7.99 -14.45
C PRO A 453 -22.70 8.18 -15.02
N GLU A 454 -22.39 7.57 -16.17
CA GLU A 454 -21.06 7.63 -16.80
C GLU A 454 -20.91 8.81 -17.77
N CYS A 455 -22.01 9.47 -18.15
CA CYS A 455 -21.99 10.67 -18.99
C CYS A 455 -23.16 11.61 -18.69
N ARG A 456 -22.97 12.91 -18.92
CA ARG A 456 -23.98 13.96 -18.70
C ARG A 456 -24.72 14.26 -19.98
N ASN A 457 -26.05 14.22 -19.93
CA ASN A 457 -26.90 14.66 -21.02
C ASN A 457 -26.63 16.13 -21.37
N ASP A 458 -26.53 16.44 -22.67
CA ASP A 458 -26.41 17.81 -23.19
C ASP A 458 -25.24 18.60 -22.59
N ALA A 459 -24.12 17.92 -22.27
CA ALA A 459 -22.96 18.57 -21.67
C ALA A 459 -21.76 18.61 -22.62
N ALA A 460 -21.44 17.51 -23.30
CA ALA A 460 -20.17 17.36 -24.01
C ALA A 460 -19.99 18.35 -25.16
N LYS A 461 -18.92 19.13 -25.14
CA LYS A 461 -18.54 20.17 -26.13
C LYS A 461 -17.15 19.97 -26.70
N SER A 462 -16.26 19.29 -26.00
CA SER A 462 -14.92 18.92 -26.45
C SER A 462 -14.56 17.50 -25.98
N VAL A 463 -13.51 16.91 -26.55
CA VAL A 463 -13.02 15.58 -26.16
C VAL A 463 -11.49 15.54 -26.11
N LEU A 464 -10.94 15.07 -25.00
CA LEU A 464 -9.53 14.80 -24.81
C LEU A 464 -9.25 13.32 -25.07
N ILE A 465 -8.35 13.05 -26.00
CA ILE A 465 -7.87 11.73 -26.33
C ILE A 465 -6.47 11.59 -25.73
N TYR A 466 -6.34 10.71 -24.74
CA TYR A 466 -5.04 10.46 -24.13
C TYR A 466 -4.17 9.63 -25.04
N LYS A 467 -2.85 9.85 -24.93
CA LYS A 467 -1.83 8.99 -25.54
C LYS A 467 -2.13 7.51 -25.25
N GLY A 468 -1.88 6.64 -26.22
CA GLY A 468 -2.16 5.19 -26.12
C GLY A 468 -3.54 4.77 -26.64
N ALA A 469 -4.51 5.69 -26.76
CA ALA A 469 -5.76 5.39 -27.45
C ALA A 469 -5.48 5.02 -28.92
N LYS A 470 -6.16 3.99 -29.44
CA LYS A 470 -5.94 3.46 -30.79
C LYS A 470 -7.13 2.67 -31.31
N ASP A 471 -7.15 2.43 -32.62
CA ASP A 471 -8.02 1.48 -33.31
C ASP A 471 -9.48 1.58 -32.84
N THR A 472 -10.05 2.79 -32.84
CA THR A 472 -11.36 3.05 -32.23
C THR A 472 -12.18 4.05 -33.02
N HIS A 473 -13.47 3.79 -33.13
CA HIS A 473 -14.47 4.79 -33.51
C HIS A 473 -15.28 5.23 -32.30
N VAL A 474 -15.46 6.54 -32.16
CA VAL A 474 -16.43 7.11 -31.21
C VAL A 474 -17.49 7.86 -31.98
N TYR A 475 -18.75 7.56 -31.68
CA TYR A 475 -19.90 8.24 -32.22
C TYR A 475 -20.59 9.01 -31.10
N VAL A 476 -20.93 10.28 -31.38
CA VAL A 476 -21.71 11.13 -30.48
C VAL A 476 -23.01 11.51 -31.19
N TYR A 477 -24.13 11.44 -30.47
CA TYR A 477 -25.45 11.71 -31.03
C TYR A 477 -26.20 12.71 -30.16
N ASN A 478 -26.96 13.60 -30.80
CA ASN A 478 -27.93 14.45 -30.12
C ASN A 478 -29.20 13.67 -29.72
N ASP A 479 -29.47 12.56 -30.41
CA ASP A 479 -30.60 11.70 -30.11
C ASP A 479 -30.21 10.58 -29.11
N PRO A 480 -30.96 10.38 -28.00
CA PRO A 480 -30.67 9.33 -27.03
C PRO A 480 -30.82 7.91 -27.60
N ASP A 481 -31.62 7.71 -28.65
CA ASP A 481 -31.77 6.44 -29.37
C ASP A 481 -30.63 6.20 -30.39
N GLY A 482 -29.77 7.20 -30.61
CA GLY A 482 -28.65 7.13 -31.54
C GLY A 482 -29.08 7.29 -33.00
N ASP A 483 -30.20 7.98 -33.23
CA ASP A 483 -30.70 8.29 -34.56
C ASP A 483 -29.75 9.26 -35.29
N THR A 484 -29.42 8.92 -36.53
CA THR A 484 -28.61 9.74 -37.42
C THR A 484 -29.43 10.75 -38.21
N ASP A 485 -30.76 10.72 -38.13
CA ASP A 485 -31.64 11.74 -38.71
C ASP A 485 -31.50 13.09 -37.97
N GLN A 486 -30.99 13.05 -36.74
CA GLN A 486 -30.52 14.22 -36.00
C GLN A 486 -29.03 14.49 -36.24
N GLN A 487 -28.46 15.41 -35.48
CA GLN A 487 -27.04 15.72 -35.53
C GLN A 487 -26.21 14.66 -34.82
N TRP A 488 -25.08 14.33 -35.43
CA TRP A 488 -24.14 13.37 -34.88
C TRP A 488 -22.72 13.71 -35.32
N GLY A 489 -21.76 13.19 -34.58
CA GLY A 489 -20.34 13.29 -34.88
C GLY A 489 -19.68 11.92 -34.83
N ARG A 490 -18.59 11.78 -35.58
CA ARG A 490 -17.74 10.59 -35.58
C ARG A 490 -16.29 10.99 -35.42
N LEU A 491 -15.70 10.48 -34.36
CA LEU A 491 -14.27 10.49 -34.10
C LEU A 491 -13.67 9.15 -34.55
N VAL A 492 -12.61 9.22 -35.33
CA VAL A 492 -11.78 8.09 -35.75
C VAL A 492 -10.43 8.22 -35.09
N ILE A 493 -10.08 7.26 -34.25
CA ILE A 493 -8.76 7.07 -33.66
C ILE A 493 -8.14 5.90 -34.42
N GLY A 494 -7.23 6.19 -35.33
CA GLY A 494 -6.57 5.19 -36.17
C GLY A 494 -5.40 4.56 -35.42
N ASP A 495 -4.18 4.90 -35.82
CA ASP A 495 -2.98 4.46 -35.12
C ASP A 495 -2.93 4.93 -33.66
N THR A 496 -2.02 4.35 -32.88
CA THR A 496 -1.80 4.74 -31.48
C THR A 496 -1.45 6.21 -31.36
N VAL A 497 -2.30 6.95 -30.65
CA VAL A 497 -2.11 8.37 -30.34
C VAL A 497 -0.84 8.53 -29.50
N THR A 498 0.10 9.36 -29.94
CA THR A 498 1.42 9.52 -29.30
C THR A 498 1.46 10.61 -28.24
N ASP A 499 0.52 11.55 -28.28
CA ASP A 499 0.43 12.73 -27.44
C ASP A 499 -1.04 12.96 -27.04
N ASN A 500 -1.31 13.60 -25.92
CA ASN A 500 -2.69 13.94 -25.57
C ASN A 500 -3.25 14.97 -26.59
N ILE A 501 -4.41 14.70 -27.17
CA ILE A 501 -5.03 15.56 -28.19
C ILE A 501 -6.40 16.00 -27.71
N CYS A 502 -6.59 17.31 -27.50
CA CYS A 502 -7.91 17.88 -27.32
C CYS A 502 -8.52 18.23 -28.68
N ILE A 503 -9.69 17.66 -28.98
CA ILE A 503 -10.54 18.10 -30.06
C ILE A 503 -11.47 19.18 -29.49
N ASN A 504 -11.05 20.42 -29.71
CA ASN A 504 -11.84 21.59 -29.36
C ASN A 504 -13.09 21.63 -30.24
N ASP A 505 -14.23 21.95 -29.64
CA ASP A 505 -15.50 22.19 -30.32
C ASP A 505 -15.95 21.06 -31.27
N LEU A 506 -16.82 20.19 -30.75
CA LEU A 506 -17.44 19.09 -31.49
C LEU A 506 -18.31 19.54 -32.68
N GLU A 507 -18.49 20.83 -32.96
CA GLU A 507 -19.15 21.33 -34.18
C GLU A 507 -18.17 21.65 -35.31
N THR A 508 -16.86 21.60 -35.04
CA THR A 508 -15.84 21.85 -36.06
C THR A 508 -15.23 20.54 -36.55
N SER A 509 -15.42 20.21 -37.82
CA SER A 509 -14.75 19.05 -38.41
C SER A 509 -13.23 19.26 -38.41
N HIS A 510 -12.51 18.25 -37.93
CA HIS A 510 -11.05 18.20 -37.93
C HIS A 510 -10.59 17.15 -38.92
N ASN A 511 -9.62 17.50 -39.77
CA ASN A 511 -9.22 16.74 -40.98
C ASN A 511 -9.38 15.20 -40.83
N PRO A 512 -10.45 14.61 -41.39
CA PRO A 512 -10.79 13.21 -41.16
C PRO A 512 -9.83 12.22 -41.85
N ASP A 513 -8.96 12.73 -42.74
CA ASP A 513 -7.98 11.93 -43.49
C ASP A 513 -6.65 11.73 -42.73
N SER A 514 -6.58 12.11 -41.45
CA SER A 514 -5.43 11.80 -40.60
C SER A 514 -5.42 10.30 -40.28
N GLU A 515 -4.29 9.63 -40.55
CA GLU A 515 -4.09 8.22 -40.18
C GLU A 515 -4.16 7.99 -38.66
N THR A 516 -3.98 9.05 -37.85
CA THR A 516 -3.95 8.96 -36.38
C THR A 516 -5.27 9.40 -35.73
N LEU A 517 -5.82 10.55 -36.13
CA LEU A 517 -7.01 11.13 -35.48
C LEU A 517 -7.80 12.04 -36.41
N GLY A 518 -9.07 11.71 -36.65
CA GLY A 518 -9.98 12.48 -37.50
C GLY A 518 -11.36 12.67 -36.85
N TYR A 519 -12.01 13.82 -37.08
CA TYR A 519 -13.35 14.09 -36.56
C TYR A 519 -14.29 14.66 -37.64
N GLU A 520 -15.39 13.96 -37.88
CA GLU A 520 -16.42 14.29 -38.86
C GLU A 520 -17.70 14.71 -38.12
N TRP A 521 -18.21 15.91 -38.40
CA TRP A 521 -19.50 16.36 -37.92
C TRP A 521 -20.54 16.34 -39.04
N HIS A 522 -21.73 15.83 -38.73
CA HIS A 522 -22.84 15.73 -39.68
C HIS A 522 -24.02 16.59 -39.22
N ASP A 523 -24.25 17.68 -39.95
CA ASP A 523 -25.42 18.55 -39.75
C ASP A 523 -26.63 18.08 -40.57
N ASN A 524 -27.66 17.59 -39.88
CA ASN A 524 -28.97 17.29 -40.47
C ASN A 524 -30.04 18.32 -40.06
N SER A 525 -29.68 19.61 -40.05
CA SER A 525 -30.51 20.76 -39.66
C SER A 525 -31.82 20.97 -40.44
N GLY A 526 -32.16 20.10 -41.40
CA GLY A 526 -33.44 20.16 -42.14
C GLY A 526 -34.70 20.13 -41.25
N PHE A 527 -34.58 19.70 -39.99
CA PHE A 527 -35.69 19.58 -39.04
C PHE A 527 -35.53 20.34 -37.71
N CYS A 528 -34.41 21.03 -37.48
CA CYS A 528 -34.15 21.67 -36.19
C CYS A 528 -34.17 23.21 -36.31
N VAL A 529 -34.95 23.87 -35.45
CA VAL A 529 -35.23 25.32 -35.53
C VAL A 529 -34.48 26.13 -34.45
N ILE A 530 -34.04 25.51 -33.34
CA ILE A 530 -33.30 26.14 -32.21
C ILE A 530 -32.40 25.09 -31.54
N ASN A 531 -31.16 25.43 -31.18
CA ASN A 531 -30.14 24.56 -30.53
C ASN A 531 -29.77 23.29 -31.32
N CYS A 532 -29.46 23.49 -32.60
CA CYS A 532 -29.03 22.44 -33.51
C CYS A 532 -27.50 22.40 -33.51
N GLY A 533 -26.92 22.20 -32.35
CA GLY A 533 -25.50 21.96 -32.20
C GLY A 533 -25.27 20.53 -31.72
N ILE A 534 -24.17 19.88 -32.06
CA ILE A 534 -23.79 18.66 -31.30
C ILE A 534 -23.04 19.05 -30.03
N ALA A 535 -22.33 20.19 -30.03
CA ALA A 535 -21.60 20.66 -28.87
C ALA A 535 -22.59 21.14 -27.79
N GLY A 536 -22.55 20.48 -26.63
CA GLY A 536 -23.46 20.73 -25.52
C GLY A 536 -24.87 20.20 -25.75
N ASN A 537 -25.09 19.29 -26.72
CA ASN A 537 -26.36 18.57 -26.88
C ASN A 537 -26.11 17.06 -27.11
N VAL A 538 -25.00 16.50 -26.64
CA VAL A 538 -24.73 15.06 -26.76
C VAL A 538 -25.61 14.29 -25.76
N SER A 539 -26.53 13.48 -26.29
CA SER A 539 -27.41 12.61 -25.50
C SER A 539 -27.00 11.13 -25.56
N ARG A 540 -26.17 10.71 -26.51
CA ARG A 540 -25.67 9.33 -26.60
C ARG A 540 -24.23 9.27 -27.08
N ILE A 541 -23.44 8.38 -26.48
CA ILE A 541 -22.06 8.11 -26.88
C ILE A 541 -21.89 6.60 -27.16
N ARG A 542 -21.23 6.26 -28.26
CA ARG A 542 -20.93 4.88 -28.65
C ARG A 542 -19.45 4.76 -29.02
N VAL A 543 -18.73 3.89 -28.31
CA VAL A 543 -17.34 3.53 -28.61
C VAL A 543 -17.28 2.14 -29.22
N VAL A 544 -16.52 2.00 -30.31
CA VAL A 544 -16.38 0.76 -31.07
C VAL A 544 -14.91 0.56 -31.40
N PRO A 545 -14.21 -0.37 -30.73
CA PRO A 545 -12.88 -0.81 -31.12
C PRO A 545 -12.94 -1.40 -32.54
N GLN A 546 -11.89 -1.20 -33.33
CA GLN A 546 -11.73 -1.72 -34.70
C GLN A 546 -11.11 -3.10 -34.77
#